data_AF-A0A0N0N3V4-F1
#
_entry.id   AF-A0A0N0N3V4-F1
#
_cell.length_a   1.000
_cell.length_b   1.000
_cell.length_c   1.000
_cell.angle_alpha   90.00
_cell.angle_beta   90.00
_cell.angle_gamma   90.00
#
_symmetry.space_group_name_H-M   'P 1'
#
loop_
_entity.id
_entity.type
_entity.pdbx_description
1 polymer ?
#
loop_
_entity_poly.entity_id
_entity_poly.type
_entity_poly.pdbx_seq_one_letter_code
_entity_poly.pdbx_strand_id
1 'polypeptide(L)'
;MTDVRLPWPTPDSRAQLWAPQFEDMHEILKDLTVPEGLQQEAESVLTTAIELIRFSFYRHEFSAVGAAVSLIAIEAALRDRYGRGRLVDYIQKARDDGLLTAEEADLLDTAGRPIRNQFAHGELTHVTLTMPMAVNIVATSIRLLTVLHVPSQP
;
A
#
# COMPACT_ATOMS: atom_id res chain seq x y z
N MET A 1 15.81 -25.08 -24.95
CA MET A 1 15.33 -24.14 -23.91
C MET A 1 16.40 -23.11 -23.71
N THR A 2 16.08 -21.82 -23.84
CA THR A 2 17.03 -20.74 -23.58
C THR A 2 16.97 -20.45 -22.09
N ASP A 3 18.05 -20.72 -21.36
CA ASP A 3 18.14 -20.37 -19.94
C ASP A 3 18.13 -18.85 -19.80
N VAL A 4 17.01 -18.31 -19.32
CA VAL A 4 16.93 -16.89 -18.94
C VAL A 4 17.60 -16.76 -17.57
N ARG A 5 18.88 -16.42 -17.56
CA ARG A 5 19.56 -15.98 -16.33
C ARG A 5 19.18 -14.53 -16.05
N LEU A 6 18.60 -14.28 -14.88
CA LEU A 6 18.37 -12.93 -14.41
C LEU A 6 19.72 -12.26 -14.08
N PRO A 7 19.94 -11.01 -14.52
CA PRO A 7 21.13 -10.27 -14.11
C PRO A 7 21.07 -9.96 -12.61
N TRP A 8 22.23 -9.60 -12.05
CA TRP A 8 22.25 -9.04 -10.69
C TRP A 8 21.38 -7.77 -10.64
N PRO A 9 20.55 -7.58 -9.61
CA PRO A 9 19.69 -6.40 -9.51
C PRO A 9 20.53 -5.13 -9.48
N THR A 10 20.11 -4.14 -10.26
CA THR A 10 20.68 -2.79 -10.28
C THR A 10 19.61 -1.80 -9.83
N PRO A 11 19.97 -0.68 -9.19
CA PRO A 11 18.99 0.32 -8.76
C PRO A 11 18.14 0.82 -9.94
N ASP A 12 16.83 0.94 -9.73
CA ASP A 12 15.92 1.54 -10.69
C ASP A 12 16.13 3.07 -10.68
N SER A 13 16.35 3.67 -11.85
CA SER A 13 16.60 5.12 -11.95
C SER A 13 15.46 5.96 -11.40
N ARG A 14 14.22 5.45 -11.40
CA ARG A 14 13.06 6.13 -10.80
C ARG A 14 13.14 6.14 -9.28
N ALA A 15 13.69 5.09 -8.68
CA ALA A 15 13.88 5.03 -7.23
C ALA A 15 15.01 5.94 -6.77
N GLN A 16 16.07 6.07 -7.58
CA GLN A 16 17.20 6.97 -7.31
C GLN A 16 16.82 8.46 -7.23
N LEU A 17 15.65 8.85 -7.75
CA LEU A 17 15.10 10.20 -7.56
C LEU A 17 14.74 10.49 -6.10
N TRP A 18 14.52 9.45 -5.29
CA TRP A 18 14.05 9.54 -3.90
C TRP A 18 15.09 9.02 -2.92
N ALA A 19 15.77 7.93 -3.26
CA ALA A 19 16.75 7.25 -2.43
C ALA A 19 18.07 7.07 -3.20
N PRO A 20 19.13 7.85 -2.91
CA PRO A 20 20.43 7.69 -3.58
C PRO A 20 21.03 6.28 -3.45
N GLN A 21 20.81 5.62 -2.31
CA GLN A 21 21.26 4.28 -1.97
C GLN A 21 20.13 3.44 -1.39
N PHE A 22 20.30 2.12 -1.33
CA PHE A 22 19.26 1.22 -0.80
C PHE A 22 19.00 1.48 0.69
N GLU A 23 20.04 1.86 1.43
CA GLU A 23 20.00 2.21 2.84
C GLU A 23 19.10 3.42 3.10
N ASP A 24 19.02 4.37 2.17
CA ASP A 24 18.17 5.56 2.27
C ASP A 24 16.67 5.21 2.25
N MET A 25 16.31 4.01 1.73
CA MET A 25 14.93 3.51 1.83
C MET A 25 14.49 3.34 3.28
N HIS A 26 15.42 3.10 4.22
CA HIS A 26 15.08 3.01 5.63
C HIS A 26 14.53 4.33 6.16
N GLU A 27 15.16 5.45 5.80
CA GLU A 27 14.71 6.78 6.23
C GLU A 27 13.36 7.18 5.62
N ILE A 28 13.07 6.73 4.40
CA ILE A 28 11.77 6.95 3.75
C ILE A 28 10.65 6.17 4.44
N LEU A 29 10.96 4.97 4.95
CA LEU A 29 9.96 4.03 5.45
C LEU A 29 9.87 3.98 6.98
N LYS A 30 10.73 4.71 7.70
CA LYS A 30 10.83 4.64 9.17
C LYS A 30 9.51 4.88 9.90
N ASP A 31 8.63 5.70 9.33
CA ASP A 31 7.34 6.04 9.93
C ASP A 31 6.24 5.02 9.59
N LEU A 32 6.49 4.08 8.67
CA LEU A 32 5.57 2.97 8.36
C LEU A 32 5.70 1.85 9.40
N THR A 33 5.21 2.09 10.60
CA THR A 33 5.24 1.09 11.68
C THR A 33 3.92 0.31 11.70
N VAL A 34 4.00 -1.02 11.62
CA VAL A 34 2.84 -1.89 11.82
C VAL A 34 2.62 -2.07 13.32
N PRO A 35 1.47 -1.66 13.88
CA PRO A 35 1.24 -1.74 15.32
C PRO A 35 1.01 -3.18 15.77
N GLU A 36 1.44 -3.45 17.01
CA GLU A 36 1.14 -4.70 17.70
C GLU A 36 -0.37 -4.86 17.91
N GLY A 37 -0.87 -6.10 17.86
CA GLY A 37 -2.27 -6.42 18.14
C GLY A 37 -3.21 -6.37 16.94
N LEU A 38 -2.70 -6.09 15.72
CA LEU A 38 -3.45 -6.38 14.50
C LEU A 38 -3.67 -7.89 14.34
N GLN A 39 -4.71 -8.28 13.60
CA GLN A 39 -4.86 -9.66 13.17
C GLN A 39 -3.62 -10.10 12.37
N GLN A 40 -3.18 -11.34 12.58
CA GLN A 40 -1.94 -11.87 12.01
C GLN A 40 -1.88 -11.71 10.48
N GLU A 41 -3.02 -11.88 9.80
CA GLU A 41 -3.14 -11.70 8.36
C GLU A 41 -2.89 -10.25 7.94
N ALA A 42 -3.46 -9.28 8.66
CA ALA A 42 -3.28 -7.85 8.39
C ALA A 42 -1.83 -7.42 8.66
N GLU A 43 -1.23 -7.88 9.76
CA GLU A 43 0.17 -7.62 10.10
C GLU A 43 1.12 -8.13 9.02
N SER A 44 0.95 -9.39 8.60
CA SER A 44 1.76 -10.03 7.57
C SER A 44 1.66 -9.29 6.23
N VAL A 45 0.44 -8.91 5.84
CA VAL A 45 0.17 -8.18 4.59
C VAL A 45 0.81 -6.78 4.61
N LEU A 46 0.68 -6.03 5.71
CA LEU A 46 1.27 -4.70 5.84
C LEU A 46 2.80 -4.75 5.87
N THR A 47 3.38 -5.70 6.60
CA THR A 47 4.83 -5.91 6.63
C THR A 47 5.37 -6.23 5.23
N THR A 48 4.65 -7.09 4.49
CA THR A 48 4.99 -7.42 3.10
C THR A 48 4.89 -6.19 2.19
N ALA A 49 3.86 -5.36 2.36
CA ALA A 49 3.70 -4.13 1.59
C ALA A 49 4.87 -3.15 1.81
N ILE A 50 5.31 -2.98 3.06
CA ILE A 50 6.46 -2.13 3.41
C ILE A 50 7.75 -2.66 2.76
N GLU A 51 8.01 -3.96 2.85
CA GLU A 51 9.19 -4.57 2.24
C GLU A 51 9.14 -4.49 0.71
N LEU A 52 7.98 -4.62 0.08
CA LEU A 52 7.83 -4.40 -1.36
C LEU A 52 8.17 -2.95 -1.75
N ILE A 53 7.74 -1.96 -0.97
CA ILE A 53 8.14 -0.57 -1.20
C ILE A 53 9.66 -0.43 -1.01
N ARG A 54 10.25 -1.06 0.01
CA ARG A 54 11.70 -1.05 0.24
C ARG A 54 12.48 -1.61 -0.95
N PHE A 55 12.07 -2.77 -1.46
CA PHE A 55 12.68 -3.40 -2.63
C PHE A 55 12.32 -2.72 -3.96
N SER A 56 11.39 -1.75 -3.95
CA SER A 56 11.11 -0.93 -5.13
C SER A 56 12.31 -0.09 -5.57
N PHE A 57 13.32 0.05 -4.70
CA PHE A 57 14.64 0.55 -5.05
C PHE A 57 15.27 -0.17 -6.26
N TYR A 58 15.12 -1.48 -6.35
CA TYR A 58 15.65 -2.28 -7.47
C TYR A 58 14.63 -2.49 -8.59
N ARG A 59 13.34 -2.40 -8.27
CA ARG A 59 12.26 -2.56 -9.26
C ARG A 59 11.06 -1.72 -8.89
N HIS A 60 10.89 -0.60 -9.57
CA HIS A 60 9.85 0.38 -9.25
C HIS A 60 8.44 -0.22 -9.12
N GLU A 61 8.08 -1.20 -9.96
CA GLU A 61 6.75 -1.81 -9.96
C GLU A 61 6.39 -2.48 -8.62
N PHE A 62 7.36 -2.82 -7.76
CA PHE A 62 7.08 -3.31 -6.42
C PHE A 62 6.40 -2.26 -5.53
N SER A 63 6.58 -0.96 -5.79
CA SER A 63 5.84 0.09 -5.08
C SER A 63 4.33 -0.02 -5.34
N ALA A 64 3.94 -0.27 -6.59
CA ALA A 64 2.54 -0.46 -6.98
C ALA A 64 1.97 -1.76 -6.40
N VAL A 65 2.75 -2.85 -6.38
CA VAL A 65 2.34 -4.10 -5.75
C VAL A 65 2.15 -3.91 -4.24
N GLY A 66 3.10 -3.26 -3.55
CA GLY A 66 2.98 -2.97 -2.12
C GLY A 66 1.74 -2.12 -1.80
N ALA A 67 1.51 -1.05 -2.58
CA ALA A 67 0.30 -0.24 -2.46
C ALA A 67 -0.97 -1.07 -2.70
N ALA A 68 -1.04 -1.86 -3.78
CA ALA A 68 -2.20 -2.71 -4.08
C ALA A 68 -2.51 -3.71 -2.97
N VAL A 69 -1.48 -4.36 -2.43
CA VAL A 69 -1.61 -5.35 -1.36
C VAL A 69 -2.14 -4.71 -0.06
N SER A 70 -1.65 -3.51 0.29
CA SER A 70 -2.20 -2.76 1.43
C SER A 70 -3.66 -2.34 1.22
N LEU A 71 -4.04 -1.98 -0.01
CA LEU A 71 -5.42 -1.63 -0.37
C LEU A 71 -6.36 -2.83 -0.27
N ILE A 72 -5.90 -4.04 -0.61
CA ILE A 72 -6.67 -5.26 -0.44
C ILE A 72 -6.95 -5.53 1.05
N ALA A 73 -5.97 -5.27 1.92
CA ALA A 73 -6.15 -5.43 3.37
C ALA A 73 -7.23 -4.48 3.93
N ILE A 74 -7.18 -3.18 3.58
CA ILE A 74 -8.21 -2.25 4.02
C ILE A 74 -9.57 -2.55 3.40
N GLU A 75 -9.62 -3.03 2.15
CA GLU A 75 -10.86 -3.38 1.50
C GLU A 75 -11.56 -4.55 2.22
N ALA A 76 -10.80 -5.53 2.69
CA ALA A 76 -11.33 -6.60 3.52
C ALA A 76 -11.92 -6.06 4.83
N ALA A 77 -11.17 -5.24 5.58
CA ALA A 77 -11.63 -4.68 6.85
C ALA A 77 -12.86 -3.74 6.68
N LEU A 78 -12.88 -2.93 5.61
CA LEU A 78 -14.00 -2.05 5.31
C LEU A 78 -15.23 -2.82 4.85
N ARG A 79 -15.05 -3.94 4.13
CA ARG A 79 -16.14 -4.86 3.78
C ARG A 79 -16.73 -5.52 5.03
N ASP A 80 -15.90 -5.89 6.00
CA ASP A 80 -16.38 -6.46 7.26
C ASP A 80 -17.18 -5.43 8.07
N ARG A 81 -16.78 -4.16 8.03
CA ARG A 81 -17.51 -3.05 8.67
C ARG A 81 -18.82 -2.66 7.96
N TYR A 82 -18.80 -2.49 6.65
CA TYR A 82 -19.90 -1.88 5.88
C TYR A 82 -20.74 -2.88 5.07
N GLY A 83 -20.39 -4.17 5.10
CA GLY A 83 -20.97 -5.20 4.25
C GLY A 83 -20.44 -5.15 2.82
N ARG A 84 -21.12 -5.86 1.90
CA ARG A 84 -20.71 -5.92 0.48
C ARG A 84 -20.91 -4.58 -0.24
N GLY A 85 -19.93 -4.20 -1.05
CA GLY A 85 -19.89 -2.97 -1.83
C GLY A 85 -18.60 -2.87 -2.67
N ARG A 86 -18.39 -1.73 -3.33
CA ARG A 86 -17.16 -1.44 -4.08
C ARG A 86 -16.22 -0.60 -3.22
N LEU A 87 -14.91 -0.65 -3.53
CA LEU A 87 -13.90 0.13 -2.82
C LEU A 87 -14.21 1.64 -2.78
N VAL A 88 -14.72 2.23 -3.87
CA VAL A 88 -15.15 3.65 -3.87
C VAL A 88 -16.26 3.93 -2.85
N ASP A 89 -17.21 3.00 -2.71
CA ASP A 89 -18.33 3.15 -1.77
C ASP A 89 -17.80 3.03 -0.32
N TYR A 90 -16.82 2.15 -0.09
CA TYR A 90 -16.17 2.02 1.21
C TYR A 90 -15.34 3.24 1.61
N ILE A 91 -14.57 3.81 0.67
CA ILE A 91 -13.78 5.02 0.89
C ILE A 91 -14.70 6.18 1.26
N GLN A 92 -15.80 6.36 0.53
CA GLN A 92 -16.77 7.41 0.83
C GLN A 92 -17.39 7.23 2.21
N LYS A 93 -17.85 6.02 2.56
CA LYS A 93 -18.40 5.74 3.90
C LYS A 93 -17.37 5.96 5.00
N ALA A 94 -16.13 5.53 4.81
CA ALA A 94 -15.05 5.74 5.78
C ALA A 94 -14.72 7.23 5.98
N ARG A 95 -14.83 8.05 4.93
CA ARG A 95 -14.74 9.50 5.04
C ARG A 95 -15.92 10.08 5.82
N ASP A 96 -17.14 9.66 5.51
CA ASP A 96 -18.36 10.15 6.15
C ASP A 96 -18.40 9.79 7.65
N ASP A 97 -17.87 8.62 8.01
CA ASP A 97 -17.69 8.16 9.40
C ASP A 97 -16.49 8.84 10.12
N GLY A 98 -15.72 9.70 9.44
CA GLY A 98 -14.55 10.38 9.99
C GLY A 98 -13.31 9.50 10.17
N LEU A 99 -13.31 8.28 9.61
CA LEU A 99 -12.15 7.37 9.63
C LEU A 99 -11.05 7.80 8.65
N LEU A 100 -11.41 8.50 7.57
CA LEU A 100 -10.50 9.08 6.59
C LEU A 100 -10.68 10.60 6.56
N THR A 101 -9.57 11.32 6.48
CA THR A 101 -9.59 12.73 6.09
C THR A 101 -9.99 12.87 4.61
N ALA A 102 -10.35 14.09 4.19
CA ALA A 102 -10.65 14.35 2.78
C ALA A 102 -9.45 14.05 1.85
N GLU A 103 -8.24 14.38 2.31
CA GLU A 103 -7.00 14.14 1.56
C GLU A 103 -6.68 12.65 1.42
N GLU A 104 -6.88 11.87 2.48
CA GLU A 104 -6.67 10.42 2.43
C GLU A 104 -7.73 9.72 1.57
N ALA A 105 -8.99 10.16 1.67
CA ALA A 105 -10.05 9.63 0.81
C ALA A 105 -9.77 9.93 -0.67
N ASP A 106 -9.30 11.14 -0.99
CA ASP A 106 -8.90 11.51 -2.34
C ASP A 106 -7.69 10.70 -2.82
N LEU A 107 -6.65 10.54 -2.00
CA LEU A 107 -5.48 9.71 -2.32
C LEU A 107 -5.88 8.26 -2.62
N LEU A 108 -6.70 7.66 -1.76
CA LEU A 108 -7.14 6.28 -1.94
C LEU A 108 -8.05 6.10 -3.16
N ASP A 109 -8.91 7.08 -3.47
CA ASP A 109 -9.81 6.97 -4.62
C ASP A 109 -9.12 7.27 -5.97
N THR A 110 -8.30 8.31 -6.02
CA THR A 110 -7.69 8.80 -7.27
C THR A 110 -6.44 8.03 -7.65
N ALA A 111 -5.58 7.68 -6.68
CA ALA A 111 -4.36 6.94 -6.93
C ALA A 111 -4.50 5.45 -6.54
N GLY A 112 -5.00 5.17 -5.34
CA GLY A 112 -5.06 3.80 -4.81
C GLY A 112 -5.98 2.88 -5.60
N ARG A 113 -7.25 3.23 -5.77
CA ARG A 113 -8.25 2.38 -6.41
C ARG A 113 -7.87 1.99 -7.85
N PRO A 114 -7.35 2.89 -8.72
CA PRO A 114 -6.83 2.48 -10.02
C PRO A 114 -5.73 1.42 -9.94
N ILE A 115 -4.79 1.55 -9.01
CA ILE A 115 -3.69 0.59 -8.81
C ILE A 115 -4.23 -0.76 -8.38
N ARG A 116 -5.14 -0.79 -7.39
CA ARG A 116 -5.77 -2.04 -6.96
C ARG A 116 -6.50 -2.71 -8.13
N ASN A 117 -7.23 -1.93 -8.93
CA ASN A 117 -7.95 -2.44 -10.09
C ASN A 117 -6.99 -3.01 -11.13
N GLN A 118 -5.94 -2.27 -11.49
CA GLN A 118 -4.90 -2.72 -12.42
C GLN A 118 -4.23 -4.01 -11.92
N PHE A 119 -3.86 -4.06 -10.65
CA PHE A 119 -3.31 -5.26 -10.01
C PHE A 119 -4.25 -6.46 -10.14
N ALA A 120 -5.54 -6.28 -9.84
CA ALA A 120 -6.54 -7.34 -9.93
C ALA A 120 -6.76 -7.86 -11.37
N HIS A 121 -6.50 -7.04 -12.38
CA HIS A 121 -6.59 -7.41 -13.81
C HIS A 121 -5.24 -7.83 -14.40
N GLY A 122 -4.14 -7.81 -13.64
CA GLY A 122 -2.79 -8.14 -14.11
C GLY A 122 -2.12 -7.04 -14.95
N GLU A 123 -2.66 -5.82 -14.93
CA GLU A 123 -2.24 -4.68 -15.77
C GLU A 123 -1.31 -3.72 -15.01
N LEU A 124 -0.17 -4.22 -14.52
CA LEU A 124 0.79 -3.39 -13.76
C LEU A 124 1.82 -2.64 -14.62
N THR A 125 1.72 -2.75 -15.95
CA THR A 125 2.58 -2.01 -16.86
C THR A 125 2.15 -0.54 -16.88
N HIS A 126 3.12 0.38 -16.68
CA HIS A 126 2.93 1.84 -16.77
C HIS A 126 2.17 2.51 -15.61
N VAL A 127 2.13 1.91 -14.42
CA VAL A 127 1.56 2.58 -13.24
C VAL A 127 2.33 3.87 -12.94
N THR A 128 1.65 5.01 -12.97
CA THR A 128 2.19 6.33 -12.60
C THR A 128 2.05 6.53 -11.09
N LEU A 129 2.74 5.69 -10.32
CA LEU A 129 2.80 5.78 -8.87
C LEU A 129 4.18 6.26 -8.44
N THR A 130 4.27 7.42 -7.80
CA THR A 130 5.53 7.87 -7.21
C THR A 130 5.78 7.18 -5.88
N MET A 131 7.05 7.11 -5.44
CA MET A 131 7.39 6.51 -4.15
C MET A 131 6.67 7.19 -2.97
N PRO A 132 6.58 8.53 -2.87
CA PRO A 132 5.80 9.17 -1.82
C PRO A 132 4.31 8.81 -1.83
N MET A 133 3.70 8.67 -3.02
CA MET A 133 2.31 8.23 -3.11
C MET A 133 2.13 6.79 -2.59
N ALA A 134 3.06 5.88 -2.94
CA ALA A 134 3.02 4.50 -2.47
C ALA A 134 3.14 4.44 -0.93
N VAL A 135 4.10 5.19 -0.38
CA VAL A 135 4.31 5.32 1.06
C VAL A 135 3.06 5.85 1.76
N ASN A 136 2.44 6.91 1.23
CA ASN A 136 1.23 7.49 1.82
C ASN A 136 0.03 6.53 1.75
N ILE A 137 -0.14 5.78 0.66
CA ILE A 137 -1.20 4.76 0.57
C ILE A 137 -1.02 3.69 1.66
N VAL A 138 0.21 3.21 1.87
CA VAL A 138 0.50 2.22 2.92
C VAL A 138 0.34 2.83 4.31
N ALA A 139 0.79 4.07 4.54
CA ALA A 139 0.61 4.78 5.81
C ALA A 139 -0.87 4.94 6.18
N THR A 140 -1.70 5.39 5.23
CA THR A 140 -3.16 5.48 5.41
C THR A 140 -3.75 4.10 5.68
N SER A 141 -3.25 3.06 5.02
CA SER A 141 -3.73 1.69 5.23
C SER A 141 -3.43 1.17 6.63
N ILE A 142 -2.20 1.38 7.12
CA ILE A 142 -1.80 1.07 8.50
C ILE A 142 -2.71 1.81 9.49
N ARG A 143 -2.85 3.13 9.34
CA ARG A 143 -3.65 3.96 10.23
C ARG A 143 -5.11 3.48 10.28
N LEU A 144 -5.71 3.23 9.12
CA LEU A 144 -7.09 2.80 9.01
C LEU A 144 -7.30 1.42 9.64
N LEU A 145 -6.41 0.46 9.38
CA LEU A 145 -6.50 -0.87 9.98
C LEU A 145 -6.33 -0.81 11.50
N THR A 146 -5.46 0.06 12.00
CA THR A 146 -5.30 0.30 13.44
C THR A 146 -6.61 0.77 14.06
N VAL A 147 -7.24 1.80 13.48
CA VAL A 147 -8.51 2.33 13.99
C VAL A 147 -9.63 1.29 13.91
N LEU A 148 -9.66 0.47 12.86
CA LEU A 148 -10.68 -0.57 12.67
C LEU A 148 -10.47 -1.79 13.59
N HIS A 149 -9.24 -2.05 14.05
CA HIS A 149 -8.91 -3.22 14.89
C HIS A 149 -8.66 -2.89 16.36
N VAL A 150 -8.63 -1.61 16.76
CA VAL A 150 -8.69 -1.28 18.19
C VAL A 150 -10.03 -1.79 18.72
N PRO A 151 -10.04 -2.75 19.66
CA PRO A 151 -11.29 -3.23 20.23
C PRO A 151 -11.97 -2.03 20.89
N SER A 152 -13.25 -1.81 20.58
CA SER A 152 -14.09 -0.92 21.36
C SER A 152 -13.85 -1.24 22.83
N GLN A 153 -13.23 -0.33 23.58
CA GLN A 153 -13.06 -0.54 25.01
C GLN A 153 -14.45 -0.75 25.63
N PRO A 154 -14.61 -1.74 26.52
CA PRO A 154 -15.85 -1.93 27.27
C PRO A 154 -16.17 -0.72 28.15
#